data_AF-A0A2N6QSE7-F1
#
_entry.id   AF-A0A2N6QSE7-F1
#
_cell.length_a   1.000
_cell.length_b   1.000
_cell.length_c   1.000
_cell.angle_alpha   90.00
_cell.angle_beta   90.00
_cell.angle_gamma   90.00
#
_symmetry.space_group_name_H-M   'P 1'
#
loop_
_entity.id
_entity.type
_entity.pdbx_description
1 polymer ?
#
loop_
_entity_poly.entity_id
_entity_poly.type
_entity_poly.pdbx_seq_one_letter_code
_entity_poly.pdbx_strand_id
1 'polypeptide(L)'
;MHIILVTILTQIQWKCNLFEAKAIRNYHIEEVLKIMKSKLEKNTNEIVSLNNSFIDKITNKKVIGRKISYENIVLFFCEWEFPGKDEYMEFLLQFNGLFFPDGLILKSDLDVELEVETLYDVNGRLERYWDIAKKNPDLPDDFTTRHIPIGNDAAGNQYWVNLFSGKILFFETEYDFPEGLHVVSDCFCTFYSNLRPM
;
A
#
# COMPACT_ATOMS: atom_id res chain seq x y z
N MET A 1 30.81 43.67 45.10
CA MET A 1 29.45 43.48 44.53
C MET A 1 29.43 43.42 43.00
N HIS A 2 30.19 44.26 42.27
CA HIS A 2 30.23 44.23 40.80
C HIS A 2 30.79 42.96 40.15
N ILE A 3 31.84 42.35 40.70
CA ILE A 3 32.48 41.17 40.09
C ILE A 3 31.51 39.97 40.02
N ILE A 4 30.76 39.72 41.10
CA ILE A 4 29.80 38.62 41.18
C ILE A 4 28.67 38.79 40.14
N LEU A 5 28.20 40.02 39.95
CA LEU A 5 27.14 40.32 38.97
C LEU A 5 27.61 40.06 37.53
N VAL A 6 28.85 40.46 37.20
CA VAL A 6 29.45 40.24 35.88
C VAL A 6 29.66 38.74 35.60
N THR A 7 30.06 37.96 36.60
CA THR A 7 30.22 36.49 36.46
C THR A 7 28.88 35.80 36.22
N ILE A 8 27.81 36.21 36.91
CA ILE A 8 26.47 35.62 36.72
C ILE A 8 25.94 35.96 35.31
N LEU A 9 26.07 37.20 34.85
CA LEU A 9 25.62 37.61 33.52
C LEU A 9 26.36 36.88 32.39
N THR A 10 27.68 36.67 32.53
CA THR A 10 28.47 35.91 31.55
C THR A 10 28.10 34.43 31.51
N GLN A 11 27.80 33.81 32.66
CA GLN A 11 27.31 32.42 32.70
C GLN A 11 25.92 32.27 32.06
N ILE A 12 25.02 33.24 32.26
CA ILE A 12 23.70 33.25 31.61
C ILE A 12 23.85 33.38 30.09
N GLN A 13 24.66 34.33 29.62
CA GLN A 13 24.92 34.52 28.19
C GLN A 13 25.49 33.26 27.53
N TRP A 14 26.43 32.58 28.19
CA TRP A 14 27.01 31.33 27.67
C TRP A 14 25.96 30.21 27.57
N LYS A 15 25.08 30.08 28.56
CA LYS A 15 23.98 29.09 28.52
C LYS A 15 22.96 29.40 27.42
N CYS A 16 22.61 30.68 27.20
CA CYS A 16 21.74 31.09 26.10
C CYS A 16 22.34 30.75 24.73
N ASN A 17 23.61 31.12 24.50
CA ASN A 17 24.30 30.80 23.25
C ASN A 17 24.41 29.27 23.01
N LEU A 18 24.61 28.48 24.07
CA LEU A 18 24.64 27.02 23.98
C LEU A 18 23.26 26.44 23.62
N PHE A 19 22.18 27.02 24.15
CA PHE A 19 20.81 26.62 23.85
C PHE A 19 20.45 26.95 22.39
N GLU A 20 20.76 28.17 21.93
CA GLU A 20 20.57 28.59 20.54
C GLU A 20 21.36 27.70 19.57
N ALA A 21 22.64 27.41 19.85
CA ALA A 21 23.45 26.52 19.03
C ALA A 21 22.90 25.08 18.96
N LYS A 22 22.30 24.57 20.05
CA LYS A 22 21.61 23.27 20.05
C LYS A 22 20.32 23.31 19.24
N ALA A 23 19.53 24.38 19.37
CA ALA A 23 18.28 24.55 18.62
C ALA A 23 18.52 24.63 17.10
N ILE A 24 19.53 25.41 16.67
CA ILE A 24 19.93 25.52 15.26
C ILE A 24 20.38 24.16 14.70
N ARG A 25 21.18 23.41 15.48
CA ARG A 25 21.66 22.08 15.07
C ARG A 25 20.50 21.09 14.93
N ASN A 26 19.57 21.08 15.88
CA ASN A 26 18.39 20.21 15.81
C ASN A 26 17.49 20.55 14.61
N TYR A 27 17.25 21.84 14.37
CA TYR A 27 16.51 22.30 13.20
C TYR A 27 17.17 21.84 11.89
N HIS A 28 18.49 21.97 11.78
CA HIS A 28 19.21 21.51 10.59
C HIS A 28 19.14 19.98 10.41
N ILE A 29 19.20 19.20 11.50
CA ILE A 29 19.03 17.75 11.46
C ILE A 29 17.63 17.37 10.96
N GLU A 30 16.58 18.05 11.42
CA GLU A 30 15.21 17.80 10.96
C GLU A 30 15.04 18.12 9.46
N GLU A 31 15.61 19.22 8.97
CA GLU A 31 15.60 19.53 7.54
C GLU A 31 16.34 18.47 6.72
N VAL A 32 17.53 18.04 7.17
CA VAL A 32 18.30 17.00 6.48
C VAL A 32 17.53 15.68 6.46
N LEU A 33 16.90 15.29 7.58
CA LEU A 33 16.05 14.09 7.64
C LEU A 33 14.86 14.18 6.69
N LYS A 34 14.22 15.35 6.57
CA LYS A 34 13.12 15.58 5.63
C LYS A 34 13.58 15.40 4.18
N ILE A 35 14.74 15.96 3.82
CA ILE A 35 15.33 15.79 2.48
C ILE A 35 15.68 14.33 2.21
N MET A 36 16.28 13.63 3.18
CA MET A 36 16.64 12.22 3.05
C MET A 36 15.40 11.33 2.87
N LYS A 37 14.32 11.57 3.63
CA LYS A 37 13.04 10.87 3.48
C LYS A 37 12.45 11.09 2.09
N SER A 38 12.36 12.35 1.64
CA SER A 38 11.83 12.67 0.30
C SER A 38 12.65 12.01 -0.82
N LYS A 39 13.99 11.97 -0.69
CA LYS A 39 14.85 11.29 -1.67
C LYS A 39 14.67 9.78 -1.65
N LEU A 40 14.50 9.18 -0.47
CA LEU A 40 14.24 7.76 -0.32
C LEU A 40 12.88 7.38 -0.93
N GLU A 41 11.83 8.15 -0.65
CA GLU A 41 10.49 7.99 -1.23
C GLU A 41 10.56 8.04 -2.77
N LYS A 42 11.24 9.05 -3.32
CA LYS A 42 11.41 9.17 -4.78
C LYS A 42 12.11 7.95 -5.39
N ASN A 43 13.23 7.52 -4.82
CA ASN A 43 13.96 6.36 -5.31
C ASN A 43 13.12 5.08 -5.21
N THR A 44 12.33 4.93 -4.14
CA THR A 44 11.43 3.80 -3.94
C THR A 44 10.36 3.76 -5.03
N ASN A 45 9.73 4.90 -5.33
CA ASN A 45 8.73 5.02 -6.39
C ASN A 45 9.29 4.70 -7.78
N GLU A 46 10.53 5.14 -8.07
CA GLU A 46 11.21 4.79 -9.33
C GLU A 46 11.44 3.28 -9.46
N ILE A 47 11.88 2.61 -8.39
CA ILE A 47 12.08 1.15 -8.37
C ILE A 47 10.76 0.40 -8.58
N VAL A 48 9.69 0.81 -7.88
CA VAL A 48 8.35 0.22 -8.03
C VAL A 48 7.86 0.35 -9.47
N SER A 49 8.01 1.54 -10.07
CA SER A 49 7.63 1.79 -11.46
C SER A 49 8.39 0.90 -12.46
N LEU A 50 9.72 0.77 -12.28
CA LEU A 50 10.56 -0.09 -13.11
C LEU A 50 10.17 -1.57 -12.98
N ASN A 51 9.90 -2.04 -11.75
CA ASN A 51 9.46 -3.40 -11.49
C ASN A 51 8.09 -3.68 -12.14
N ASN A 52 7.13 -2.76 -12.03
CA ASN A 52 5.83 -2.91 -12.68
C ASN A 52 5.98 -3.01 -14.20
N SER A 53 6.82 -2.15 -14.80
CA SER A 53 7.12 -2.21 -16.24
C SER A 53 7.79 -3.52 -16.64
N PHE A 54 8.62 -4.08 -15.76
CA PHE A 54 9.26 -5.38 -15.98
C PHE A 54 8.22 -6.50 -15.96
N ILE A 55 7.38 -6.57 -14.92
CA ILE A 55 6.29 -7.56 -14.80
C ILE A 55 5.41 -7.53 -16.04
N ASP A 56 5.00 -6.34 -16.47
CA ASP A 56 4.19 -6.15 -17.67
C ASP A 56 4.80 -6.75 -18.96
N LYS A 57 6.13 -6.85 -19.04
CA LYS A 57 6.85 -7.41 -20.20
C LYS A 57 7.08 -8.90 -20.11
N ILE A 58 7.26 -9.44 -18.91
CA ILE A 58 7.71 -10.83 -18.73
C ILE A 58 6.58 -11.80 -18.40
N THR A 59 5.44 -11.32 -17.90
CA THR A 59 4.32 -12.19 -17.52
C THR A 59 3.33 -12.32 -18.66
N ASN A 60 2.94 -13.56 -18.97
CA ASN A 60 1.76 -13.83 -19.77
C ASN A 60 0.51 -13.42 -18.98
N LYS A 61 -0.25 -12.46 -19.50
CA LYS A 61 -1.42 -11.91 -18.81
C LYS A 61 -2.53 -11.53 -19.78
N LYS A 62 -3.76 -11.59 -19.30
CA LYS A 62 -4.96 -11.22 -20.06
C LYS A 62 -5.72 -10.14 -19.31
N VAL A 63 -6.05 -9.04 -19.98
CA VAL A 63 -7.00 -8.06 -19.44
C VAL A 63 -8.39 -8.68 -19.48
N ILE A 64 -9.07 -8.77 -18.34
CA ILE A 64 -10.34 -9.49 -18.21
C ILE A 64 -11.56 -8.58 -18.11
N GLY A 65 -11.38 -7.35 -17.62
CA GLY A 65 -12.43 -6.35 -17.57
C GLY A 65 -12.51 -5.52 -18.84
N ARG A 66 -13.66 -4.86 -19.02
CA ARG A 66 -13.86 -3.91 -20.11
C ARG A 66 -13.13 -2.61 -19.81
N LYS A 67 -12.69 -1.90 -20.85
CA LYS A 67 -12.15 -0.55 -20.70
C LYS A 67 -13.16 0.32 -19.94
N ILE A 68 -12.67 0.98 -18.91
CA ILE A 68 -13.43 1.85 -18.02
C ILE A 68 -12.91 3.28 -18.14
N SER A 69 -13.79 4.27 -17.96
CA SER A 69 -13.39 5.67 -18.03
C SER A 69 -12.88 6.15 -16.67
N TYR A 70 -12.12 7.25 -16.70
CA TYR A 70 -11.63 7.92 -15.49
C TYR A 70 -12.78 8.32 -14.57
N GLU A 71 -13.85 8.87 -15.13
CA GLU A 71 -15.02 9.32 -14.37
C GLU A 71 -15.70 8.16 -13.65
N ASN A 72 -15.81 7.00 -14.29
CA ASN A 72 -16.43 5.82 -13.69
C ASN A 72 -15.56 5.23 -12.56
N ILE A 73 -14.23 5.20 -12.72
CA ILE A 73 -13.34 4.76 -11.63
C ILE A 73 -13.38 5.76 -10.46
N VAL A 74 -13.31 7.06 -10.73
CA VAL A 74 -13.40 8.09 -9.68
C VAL A 74 -14.72 7.99 -8.94
N LEU A 75 -15.83 7.81 -9.67
CA LEU A 75 -17.15 7.65 -9.06
C LEU A 75 -17.23 6.39 -8.20
N PHE A 76 -16.61 5.29 -8.64
CA PHE A 76 -16.54 4.07 -7.85
C PHE A 76 -15.80 4.29 -6.53
N PHE A 77 -14.61 4.90 -6.56
CA PHE A 77 -13.78 5.09 -5.36
C PHE A 77 -14.04 6.41 -4.61
N CYS A 78 -15.12 7.15 -4.91
CA CYS A 78 -15.30 8.51 -4.38
C CYS A 78 -15.53 8.55 -2.87
N GLU A 79 -16.04 7.45 -2.28
CA GLU A 79 -16.34 7.35 -0.86
C GLU A 79 -15.13 7.00 0.01
N TRP A 80 -14.02 6.58 -0.60
CA TRP A 80 -12.84 6.12 0.14
C TRP A 80 -11.61 6.94 -0.20
N GLU A 81 -10.83 7.26 0.82
CA GLU A 81 -9.52 7.86 0.65
C GLU A 81 -8.52 7.00 1.41
N PHE A 82 -7.61 6.34 0.69
CA PHE A 82 -6.65 5.41 1.27
C PHE A 82 -5.28 5.52 0.60
N PRO A 83 -4.18 5.26 1.33
CA PRO A 83 -2.84 5.23 0.75
C PRO A 83 -2.75 4.23 -0.41
N GLY A 84 -2.23 4.66 -1.57
CA GLY A 84 -2.12 3.80 -2.75
C GLY A 84 -3.37 3.76 -3.65
N LYS A 85 -4.40 4.56 -3.35
CA LYS A 85 -5.64 4.63 -4.13
C LYS A 85 -5.40 5.10 -5.57
N ASP A 86 -4.65 6.18 -5.75
CA ASP A 86 -4.40 6.75 -7.08
C ASP A 86 -3.65 5.75 -7.97
N GLU A 87 -2.63 5.07 -7.43
CA GLU A 87 -1.88 4.03 -8.14
C GLU A 87 -2.76 2.82 -8.49
N TYR A 88 -3.69 2.44 -7.60
CA TYR A 88 -4.63 1.37 -7.90
C TYR A 88 -5.66 1.79 -8.96
N MET A 89 -6.13 3.04 -8.93
CA MET A 89 -7.00 3.60 -9.97
C MET A 89 -6.28 3.66 -11.33
N GLU A 90 -5.02 4.09 -11.37
CA GLU A 90 -4.18 4.08 -12.58
C GLU A 90 -4.01 2.65 -13.13
N PHE A 91 -3.75 1.68 -12.25
CA PHE A 91 -3.73 0.27 -12.64
C PHE A 91 -5.04 -0.15 -13.30
N LEU A 92 -6.19 0.16 -12.71
CA LEU A 92 -7.50 -0.21 -13.27
C LEU A 92 -7.83 0.52 -14.58
N LEU A 93 -7.35 1.76 -14.75
CA LEU A 93 -7.46 2.49 -16.01
C LEU A 93 -6.65 1.85 -17.14
N GLN A 94 -5.46 1.36 -16.80
CA GLN A 94 -4.56 0.71 -17.75
C GLN A 94 -4.98 -0.74 -18.03
N PHE A 95 -5.34 -1.46 -16.98
CA PHE A 95 -5.64 -2.88 -16.94
C PHE A 95 -6.82 -3.11 -15.99
N ASN A 96 -8.05 -2.89 -16.47
CA ASN A 96 -9.24 -3.15 -15.66
C ASN A 96 -9.36 -4.66 -15.42
N GLY A 97 -8.72 -5.14 -14.37
CA GLY A 97 -8.53 -6.56 -14.07
C GLY A 97 -7.49 -7.26 -14.96
N LEU A 98 -6.77 -8.20 -14.36
CA LEU A 98 -5.80 -9.08 -15.01
C LEU A 98 -6.02 -10.53 -14.61
N PHE A 99 -5.79 -11.44 -15.54
CA PHE A 99 -5.70 -12.87 -15.29
C PHE A 99 -4.33 -13.38 -15.77
N PHE A 100 -3.64 -14.11 -14.90
CA PHE A 100 -2.32 -14.70 -15.10
C PHE A 100 -2.49 -16.22 -15.25
N PRO A 101 -2.50 -16.77 -16.48
CA PRO A 101 -2.76 -18.19 -16.69
C PRO A 101 -1.75 -19.13 -16.03
N ASP A 102 -0.54 -18.62 -15.80
CA ASP A 102 0.58 -19.37 -15.24
C ASP A 102 0.76 -19.08 -13.72
N GLY A 103 -0.15 -18.30 -13.12
CA GLY A 103 0.00 -17.79 -11.76
C GLY A 103 1.18 -16.82 -11.60
N LEU A 104 1.21 -16.09 -10.49
CA LEU A 104 2.37 -15.32 -10.05
C LEU A 104 2.57 -15.54 -8.55
N ILE A 105 3.81 -15.53 -8.08
CA ILE A 105 4.12 -15.64 -6.66
C ILE A 105 4.50 -14.27 -6.10
N LEU A 106 3.91 -13.93 -4.96
CA LEU A 106 4.37 -12.85 -4.11
C LEU A 106 5.43 -13.39 -3.13
N LYS A 107 6.67 -12.90 -3.26
CA LYS A 107 7.71 -13.25 -2.29
C LYS A 107 7.37 -12.67 -0.91
N SER A 108 7.37 -13.54 0.10
CA SER A 108 7.12 -13.19 1.49
C SER A 108 7.91 -14.10 2.42
N ASP A 109 8.13 -13.66 3.65
CA ASP A 109 8.71 -14.46 4.74
C ASP A 109 7.62 -15.28 5.48
N LEU A 110 6.36 -15.19 5.04
CA LEU A 110 5.27 -15.98 5.58
C LEU A 110 5.39 -17.44 5.14
N ASP A 111 5.03 -18.36 6.03
CA ASP A 111 4.99 -19.81 5.76
C ASP A 111 3.69 -20.21 5.04
N VAL A 112 3.28 -19.41 4.04
CA VAL A 112 2.12 -19.65 3.17
C VAL A 112 2.49 -19.28 1.73
N GLU A 113 1.98 -20.05 0.77
CA GLU A 113 2.19 -19.76 -0.65
C GLU A 113 1.25 -18.65 -1.12
N LEU A 114 1.82 -17.50 -1.46
CA LEU A 114 1.07 -16.32 -1.89
C LEU A 114 1.00 -16.28 -3.42
N GLU A 115 0.18 -17.14 -4.00
CA GLU A 115 -0.11 -17.12 -5.44
C GLU A 115 -1.11 -15.99 -5.77
N VAL A 116 -0.96 -15.38 -6.94
CA VAL A 116 -1.91 -14.44 -7.54
C VAL A 116 -2.25 -14.91 -8.94
N GLU A 117 -3.48 -15.32 -9.15
CA GLU A 117 -3.98 -15.75 -10.46
C GLU A 117 -4.82 -14.65 -11.12
N THR A 118 -5.63 -13.95 -10.32
CA THR A 118 -6.54 -12.92 -10.82
C THR A 118 -6.42 -11.64 -9.99
N LEU A 119 -6.33 -10.50 -10.68
CA LEU A 119 -6.61 -9.17 -10.14
C LEU A 119 -7.94 -8.69 -10.70
N TYR A 120 -8.82 -8.21 -9.83
CA TYR A 120 -10.22 -7.98 -10.16
C TYR A 120 -10.45 -6.74 -11.03
N ASP A 121 -11.41 -6.87 -11.93
CA ASP A 121 -11.99 -5.79 -12.71
C ASP A 121 -13.13 -5.11 -11.94
N VAL A 122 -13.20 -3.78 -12.09
CA VAL A 122 -14.35 -2.96 -11.70
C VAL A 122 -15.48 -3.13 -12.74
N ASN A 123 -16.71 -3.05 -12.27
CA ASN A 123 -17.95 -3.47 -12.92
C ASN A 123 -18.00 -4.97 -13.27
N GLY A 124 -17.40 -5.79 -12.42
CA GLY A 124 -17.19 -7.21 -12.67
C GLY A 124 -16.91 -7.99 -11.40
N ARG A 125 -15.70 -8.56 -11.31
CA ARG A 125 -15.33 -9.45 -10.19
C ARG A 125 -15.27 -8.72 -8.86
N LEU A 126 -14.77 -7.48 -8.85
CA LEU A 126 -14.61 -6.73 -7.61
C LEU A 126 -15.97 -6.57 -6.91
N GLU A 127 -16.98 -6.02 -7.59
CA GLU A 127 -18.30 -5.84 -7.00
C GLU A 127 -18.96 -7.18 -6.67
N ARG A 128 -18.80 -8.19 -7.53
CA ARG A 128 -19.36 -9.53 -7.28
C ARG A 128 -18.84 -10.11 -5.96
N TYR A 129 -17.53 -10.15 -5.77
CA TYR A 129 -16.94 -10.72 -4.55
C TYR A 129 -17.18 -9.84 -3.34
N TRP A 130 -17.27 -8.53 -3.54
CA TRP A 130 -17.63 -7.62 -2.47
C TRP A 130 -19.07 -7.80 -1.99
N ASP A 131 -20.02 -8.01 -2.91
CA ASP A 131 -21.42 -8.31 -2.60
C ASP A 131 -21.62 -9.68 -1.97
N ILE A 132 -20.77 -10.67 -2.30
CA ILE A 132 -20.71 -11.96 -1.61
C ILE A 132 -20.26 -11.74 -0.15
N ALA A 133 -19.19 -10.99 0.07
CA ALA A 133 -18.67 -10.71 1.40
C ALA A 133 -19.66 -9.94 2.29
N LYS A 134 -20.42 -8.98 1.73
CA LYS A 134 -21.48 -8.24 2.47
C LYS A 134 -22.59 -9.16 3.03
N LYS A 135 -22.73 -10.36 2.47
CA LYS A 135 -23.76 -11.34 2.84
C LYS A 135 -23.18 -12.51 3.64
N ASN A 136 -21.86 -12.53 3.85
CA ASN A 136 -21.19 -13.62 4.55
C ASN A 136 -21.33 -13.41 6.07
N PRO A 137 -22.05 -14.28 6.80
CA PRO A 137 -22.23 -14.16 8.25
C PRO A 137 -20.95 -14.43 9.05
N ASP A 138 -19.93 -15.02 8.43
CA ASP A 138 -18.65 -15.34 9.08
C ASP A 138 -17.67 -14.16 9.05
N LEU A 139 -17.98 -13.12 8.27
CA LEU A 139 -17.22 -11.86 8.28
C LEU A 139 -17.84 -10.87 9.28
N PRO A 140 -17.02 -10.04 9.96
CA PRO A 140 -17.53 -8.94 10.77
C PRO A 140 -18.45 -8.02 9.97
N ASP A 141 -19.53 -7.54 10.58
CA ASP A 141 -20.52 -6.66 9.93
C ASP A 141 -19.91 -5.43 9.25
N ASP A 142 -18.79 -4.92 9.79
CA ASP A 142 -18.10 -3.75 9.27
C ASP A 142 -17.01 -4.10 8.25
N PHE A 143 -16.71 -5.37 7.99
CA PHE A 143 -15.55 -5.77 7.19
C PHE A 143 -15.54 -5.10 5.81
N THR A 144 -16.66 -5.14 5.08
CA THR A 144 -16.79 -4.55 3.75
C THR A 144 -16.90 -3.03 3.74
N THR A 145 -17.05 -2.40 4.92
CA THR A 145 -16.92 -0.94 5.06
C THR A 145 -15.46 -0.51 5.16
N ARG A 146 -14.57 -1.46 5.47
CA ARG A 146 -13.14 -1.23 5.72
C ARG A 146 -12.23 -1.90 4.70
N HIS A 147 -12.78 -2.77 3.85
CA HIS A 147 -12.01 -3.53 2.89
C HIS A 147 -12.74 -3.68 1.56
N ILE A 148 -11.96 -3.74 0.48
CA ILE A 148 -12.41 -4.03 -0.88
C ILE A 148 -11.58 -5.20 -1.43
N PRO A 149 -12.20 -6.17 -2.14
CA PRO A 149 -11.47 -7.28 -2.70
C PRO A 149 -10.74 -6.82 -3.97
N ILE A 150 -9.52 -7.31 -4.18
CA ILE A 150 -8.69 -6.91 -5.32
C ILE A 150 -8.19 -8.08 -6.16
N GLY A 151 -8.28 -9.32 -5.68
CA GLY A 151 -7.83 -10.49 -6.43
C GLY A 151 -7.98 -11.80 -5.67
N ASN A 152 -7.55 -12.89 -6.29
CA ASN A 152 -7.47 -14.22 -5.69
C ASN A 152 -6.38 -15.08 -6.34
N ASP A 153 -6.05 -16.16 -5.67
CA ASP A 153 -5.34 -17.31 -6.24
C ASP A 153 -6.31 -18.30 -6.92
N ALA A 154 -5.75 -19.40 -7.43
CA ALA A 154 -6.52 -20.47 -8.08
C ALA A 154 -7.32 -21.35 -7.09
N ALA A 155 -7.04 -21.26 -5.79
CA ALA A 155 -7.63 -22.10 -4.74
C ALA A 155 -8.81 -21.44 -4.01
N GLY A 156 -9.03 -20.14 -4.23
CA GLY A 156 -10.13 -19.39 -3.62
C GLY A 156 -9.70 -18.45 -2.49
N ASN A 157 -8.40 -18.38 -2.18
CA ASN A 157 -7.87 -17.40 -1.24
C ASN A 157 -7.90 -16.01 -1.87
N GLN A 158 -8.24 -15.00 -1.07
CA GLN A 158 -8.55 -13.66 -1.61
C GLN A 158 -7.60 -12.59 -1.10
N TYR A 159 -7.30 -11.64 -1.98
CA TYR A 159 -6.56 -10.44 -1.66
C TYR A 159 -7.51 -9.27 -1.47
N TRP A 160 -7.27 -8.48 -0.42
CA TRP A 160 -8.11 -7.35 -0.03
C TRP A 160 -7.26 -6.12 0.26
N VAL A 161 -7.74 -4.94 -0.12
CA VAL A 161 -7.18 -3.66 0.35
C VAL A 161 -7.85 -3.28 1.65
N ASN A 162 -7.07 -2.92 2.66
CA ASN A 162 -7.56 -2.22 3.84
C ASN A 162 -7.69 -0.72 3.55
N LEU A 163 -8.92 -0.21 3.57
CA LEU A 163 -9.28 1.17 3.20
C LEU A 163 -8.80 2.24 4.19
N PHE A 164 -8.27 1.87 5.36
CA PHE A 164 -7.68 2.86 6.28
C PHE A 164 -6.17 2.99 6.11
N SER A 165 -5.51 1.88 5.82
CA SER A 165 -4.05 1.80 5.80
C SER A 165 -3.45 1.67 4.40
N GLY A 166 -4.24 1.29 3.40
CA GLY A 166 -3.77 0.95 2.06
C GLY A 166 -3.13 -0.44 1.95
N LYS A 167 -2.97 -1.14 3.07
CA LYS A 167 -2.30 -2.44 3.13
C LYS A 167 -3.05 -3.51 2.37
N ILE A 168 -2.30 -4.41 1.75
CA ILE A 168 -2.85 -5.60 1.10
C ILE A 168 -2.89 -6.73 2.11
N LEU A 169 -4.07 -7.30 2.25
CA LEU A 169 -4.35 -8.45 3.09
C LEU A 169 -4.53 -9.69 2.20
N PHE A 170 -4.04 -10.83 2.66
CA PHE A 170 -4.33 -12.14 2.11
C PHE A 170 -5.22 -12.90 3.09
N PHE A 171 -6.35 -13.37 2.59
CA PHE A 171 -7.38 -14.09 3.32
C PHE A 171 -7.33 -15.55 2.88
N GLU A 172 -6.74 -16.38 3.74
CA GLU A 172 -6.61 -17.82 3.53
C GLU A 172 -7.93 -18.49 3.90
N THR A 173 -8.46 -19.28 2.99
CA THR A 173 -9.75 -19.96 3.08
C THR A 173 -9.57 -21.42 2.69
N GLU A 174 -9.87 -22.33 3.62
CA GLU A 174 -9.91 -23.77 3.34
C GLU A 174 -11.36 -24.26 3.46
N TYR A 175 -11.87 -24.91 2.41
CA TYR A 175 -13.26 -25.42 2.37
C TYR A 175 -14.33 -24.37 2.74
N ASP A 176 -14.18 -23.13 2.26
CA ASP A 176 -15.03 -21.97 2.57
C ASP A 176 -14.94 -21.46 4.02
N PHE A 177 -13.99 -21.96 4.83
CA PHE A 177 -13.73 -21.48 6.19
C PHE A 177 -12.49 -20.58 6.24
N PRO A 178 -12.57 -19.40 6.90
CA PRO A 178 -11.41 -18.56 7.16
C PRO A 178 -10.37 -19.28 8.02
N GLU A 179 -9.15 -19.45 7.51
CA GLU A 179 -8.03 -20.04 8.26
C GLU A 179 -7.01 -19.00 8.70
N GLY A 180 -6.80 -17.96 7.87
CA GLY A 180 -5.72 -17.01 8.08
C GLY A 180 -6.01 -15.62 7.51
N LEU A 181 -5.49 -14.60 8.21
CA LEU A 181 -5.48 -13.22 7.72
C LEU A 181 -4.08 -12.65 7.86
N HIS A 182 -3.45 -12.36 6.71
CA HIS A 182 -2.05 -11.95 6.66
C HIS A 182 -1.93 -10.58 5.99
N VAL A 183 -1.10 -9.70 6.56
CA VAL A 183 -0.68 -8.49 5.84
C VAL A 183 0.48 -8.88 4.92
N VAL A 184 0.28 -8.75 3.61
CA VAL A 184 1.26 -9.20 2.60
C VAL A 184 1.94 -8.05 1.86
N SER A 185 1.40 -6.83 1.96
CA SER A 185 2.06 -5.65 1.42
C SER A 185 1.56 -4.34 2.05
N ASP A 186 2.37 -3.29 1.96
CA ASP A 186 2.04 -1.97 2.49
C ASP A 186 1.09 -1.15 1.59
N CYS A 187 1.12 -1.39 0.28
CA CYS A 187 0.24 -0.78 -0.72
C CYS A 187 0.04 -1.73 -1.91
N PHE A 188 -0.98 -1.47 -2.73
CA PHE A 188 -1.16 -2.13 -4.02
C PHE A 188 0.07 -2.01 -4.92
N CYS A 189 0.71 -0.85 -4.91
CA CYS A 189 1.87 -0.54 -5.74
C CYS A 189 3.06 -1.49 -5.51
N THR A 190 3.40 -1.71 -4.24
CA THR A 190 4.49 -2.58 -3.81
C THR A 190 4.10 -4.03 -4.01
N PHE A 191 2.85 -4.40 -3.70
CA PHE A 191 2.29 -5.72 -3.96
C PHE A 191 2.48 -6.15 -5.41
N TYR A 192 1.99 -5.35 -6.37
CA TYR A 192 2.08 -5.67 -7.79
C TYR A 192 3.54 -5.74 -8.28
N SER A 193 4.40 -4.85 -7.80
CA SER A 193 5.82 -4.80 -8.19
C SER A 193 6.65 -6.00 -7.70
N ASN A 194 6.19 -6.64 -6.64
CA ASN A 194 6.85 -7.76 -5.99
C ASN A 194 6.34 -9.13 -6.47
N LEU A 195 5.31 -9.14 -7.33
CA LEU A 195 4.92 -10.36 -8.03
C LEU A 195 6.08 -10.87 -8.90
N ARG A 196 6.17 -12.18 -9.05
CA ARG A 196 7.17 -12.86 -9.87
C ARG A 196 6.49 -14.03 -10.60
N PRO A 197 6.95 -14.39 -11.81
CA PRO A 197 6.60 -15.68 -12.39
C PRO A 197 6.93 -16.80 -11.40
N MET A 198 6.10 -17.84 -11.39
CA MET A 198 6.39 -19.12 -10.76
C MET A 198 7.69 -19.73 -11.30
#